data_AF-R6QW33-F1
#
_entry.id   AF-R6QW33-F1
#
_cell.length_a   1.000
_cell.length_b   1.000
_cell.length_c   1.000
_cell.angle_alpha   90.00
_cell.angle_beta   90.00
_cell.angle_gamma   90.00
#
_symmetry.space_group_name_H-M   'P 1'
#
loop_
_entity.id
_entity.type
_entity.pdbx_description
1 polymer ?
#
loop_
_entity_poly.entity_id
_entity_poly.type
_entity_poly.pdbx_seq_one_letter_code
_entity_poly.pdbx_strand_id
1 'polypeptide(L)'
;MKIVNAIGNIDDKLIESAEKSSRKPRRLWVKWCSAAAAAVVLVLAGILIAPHLTHNNNSGGERVYKYHVNGAESNIVWPWKYLTDGEKYRTISLDNTTYNIRNCRIIGDEFLGETIGDAVASGTDDTTGKKYTATFKVRKIKGIAPEYMVAAGNDKDFYVYMVSDFKDPATVGELLENYNLRQNMRLDNFTECYGYDEKGNYSIENDSYIWDVLTGYSDAKLCSDDAFNRDGIEYLTFCVSSDALGVYKKVIYISESGYLETNILDYGYTYYIGEKTAREIIDYARKNGRKAEKVVYEASIDGTLTEIGDGYVLIDDSILCEDAGKGRVYKVYTDDIRMRRCIELGNIQTGDIVSAKYDGDISENNEVSGAYSIYTGELVSGGLVIPE
;
A
#
# COMPACT_ATOMS: atom_id res chain seq x y z
N MET A 1 35.70 5.17 -15.09
CA MET A 1 35.31 6.00 -16.26
C MET A 1 35.05 5.09 -17.46
N LYS A 2 33.91 4.37 -17.47
CA LYS A 2 33.43 3.52 -18.58
C LYS A 2 31.95 3.09 -18.45
N ILE A 3 31.19 3.68 -17.51
CA ILE A 3 29.76 3.42 -17.28
C ILE A 3 28.88 4.59 -17.78
N VAL A 4 29.45 5.78 -17.93
CA VAL A 4 28.69 7.01 -18.27
C VAL A 4 28.25 7.06 -19.75
N ASN A 5 28.83 6.26 -20.63
CA ASN A 5 28.48 6.27 -22.06
C ASN A 5 27.45 5.21 -22.47
N ALA A 6 26.85 4.47 -21.54
CA ALA A 6 25.82 3.47 -21.83
C ALA A 6 24.39 3.97 -21.57
N ILE A 7 24.22 5.16 -20.98
CA ILE A 7 22.93 5.79 -20.73
C ILE A 7 22.90 7.07 -21.58
N GLY A 8 22.35 6.97 -22.79
CA GLY A 8 22.07 8.14 -23.61
C GLY A 8 21.04 9.03 -22.91
N ASN A 9 21.33 10.34 -22.86
CA ASN A 9 20.51 11.43 -22.32
C ASN A 9 20.49 11.61 -20.79
N ILE A 10 21.66 11.79 -20.18
CA ILE A 10 21.75 12.59 -18.95
C ILE A 10 22.14 14.01 -19.37
N ASP A 11 21.27 14.98 -19.09
CA ASP A 11 21.52 16.42 -19.34
C ASP A 11 22.69 16.89 -18.45
N ASP A 12 23.73 17.45 -19.06
CA ASP A 12 24.92 17.98 -18.37
C ASP A 12 24.56 19.03 -17.30
N LYS A 13 23.39 19.69 -17.40
CA LYS A 13 22.87 20.59 -16.35
C LYS A 13 22.52 19.88 -15.05
N LEU A 14 22.06 18.63 -15.12
CA LEU A 14 21.73 17.84 -13.93
C LEU A 14 23.01 17.46 -13.17
N ILE A 15 24.09 17.16 -13.89
CA ILE A 15 25.42 16.88 -13.34
C ILE A 15 25.99 18.13 -12.66
N GLU A 16 25.95 19.29 -13.32
CA GLU A 16 26.43 20.55 -12.72
C GLU A 16 25.61 21.00 -11.50
N SER A 17 24.31 20.72 -11.46
CA SER A 17 23.43 21.07 -10.33
C SER A 17 23.73 20.23 -9.09
N ALA A 18 24.08 18.95 -9.28
CA ALA A 18 24.46 18.03 -8.21
C ALA A 18 25.84 18.38 -7.61
N GLU A 19 26.80 18.85 -8.41
CA GLU A 19 28.11 19.29 -7.90
C GLU A 19 28.03 20.60 -7.10
N LYS A 20 27.08 21.49 -7.41
CA LYS A 20 26.95 22.79 -6.73
C LYS A 20 26.23 22.72 -5.37
N SER A 21 25.60 21.59 -5.01
CA SER A 21 24.87 21.45 -3.74
C SER A 21 25.70 20.83 -2.60
N SER A 22 27.01 21.12 -2.49
CA SER A 22 27.78 20.72 -1.31
C SER A 22 27.58 21.73 -0.16
N ARG A 23 26.48 21.64 0.61
CA ARG A 23 26.40 22.34 1.91
C ARG A 23 27.19 21.55 2.96
N LYS A 24 28.24 22.19 3.50
CA LYS A 24 29.15 21.63 4.53
C LYS A 24 28.40 21.11 5.77
N PRO A 25 28.85 20.00 6.38
CA PRO A 25 28.20 19.45 7.57
C PRO A 25 28.51 20.30 8.81
N ARG A 26 27.47 20.82 9.48
CA ARG A 26 27.59 21.28 10.88
C ARG A 26 27.51 20.05 11.78
N ARG A 27 28.61 19.72 12.45
CA ARG A 27 28.67 18.68 13.49
C ARG A 27 27.77 19.09 14.67
N LEU A 28 26.59 18.47 14.80
CA LEU A 28 25.87 18.38 16.07
C LEU A 28 25.96 16.93 16.56
N TRP A 29 26.55 16.77 17.73
CA TRP A 29 26.69 15.50 18.43
C TRP A 29 25.34 15.18 19.09
N VAL A 30 24.52 14.35 18.43
CA VAL A 30 23.26 13.86 18.99
C VAL A 30 23.45 12.40 19.37
N LYS A 31 23.30 12.14 20.68
CA LYS A 31 23.32 10.81 21.28
C LYS A 31 22.14 10.02 20.72
N TRP A 32 22.42 8.78 20.36
CA TRP A 32 21.47 7.82 19.84
C TRP A 32 20.42 7.50 20.92
N CYS A 33 19.23 8.09 20.79
CA CYS A 33 18.01 7.55 21.36
C CYS A 33 17.17 7.09 20.17
N SER A 34 16.88 5.80 20.13
CA SER A 34 16.18 5.08 19.07
C SER A 34 14.78 5.63 18.86
N ALA A 35 14.66 6.73 18.11
CA ALA A 35 13.45 7.08 17.41
C ALA A 35 13.37 6.18 16.19
N ALA A 36 12.70 5.02 16.34
CA ALA A 36 12.24 4.26 15.19
C ALA A 36 11.08 5.03 14.54
N ALA A 37 11.42 6.17 13.91
CA ALA A 37 10.57 6.77 12.92
C ALA A 37 10.43 5.73 11.81
N ALA A 38 9.20 5.26 11.60
CA ALA A 38 8.84 4.35 10.54
C ALA A 38 9.39 4.88 9.22
N ALA A 39 10.53 4.34 8.79
CA ALA A 39 10.89 4.34 7.40
C ALA A 39 9.81 3.51 6.73
N VAL A 40 8.82 4.19 6.13
CA VAL A 40 8.01 3.58 5.07
C VAL A 40 9.04 3.05 4.09
N VAL A 41 9.22 1.73 4.07
CA VAL A 41 9.96 1.07 3.01
C VAL A 41 9.19 1.40 1.74
N LEU A 42 9.74 2.36 0.99
CA LEU A 42 9.35 2.61 -0.38
C LEU A 42 9.63 1.33 -1.14
N VAL A 43 8.61 0.47 -1.24
CA VAL A 43 8.59 -0.54 -2.29
C VAL A 43 8.50 0.28 -3.58
N LEU A 44 9.64 0.43 -4.24
CA LEU A 44 9.75 0.87 -5.62
C LEU A 44 9.15 -0.23 -6.52
N ALA A 45 7.86 -0.50 -6.37
CA ALA A 45 7.05 -0.89 -7.52
C ALA A 45 6.91 0.42 -8.30
N GLY A 46 7.43 0.45 -9.52
CA GLY A 46 7.48 1.67 -10.34
C GLY A 46 6.16 2.42 -10.25
N ILE A 47 6.24 3.70 -9.92
CA ILE A 47 5.12 4.65 -10.05
C ILE A 47 4.85 4.75 -11.56
N LEU A 48 4.11 3.77 -12.07
CA LEU A 48 3.36 3.85 -13.29
C LEU A 48 1.92 4.04 -12.83
N ILE A 49 1.57 5.31 -12.67
CA ILE A 49 0.20 5.77 -12.56
C ILE A 49 -0.47 5.34 -13.86
N ALA A 50 -1.15 4.21 -13.83
CA ALA A 50 -2.04 3.84 -14.91
C ALA A 50 -3.12 4.93 -14.99
N PRO A 51 -3.45 5.42 -16.19
CA PRO A 51 -4.47 6.45 -16.34
C PRO A 51 -5.78 5.96 -15.73
N HIS A 52 -6.51 6.88 -15.09
CA HIS A 52 -7.86 6.71 -14.55
C HIS A 52 -8.90 6.43 -15.64
N LEU A 53 -8.72 5.33 -16.36
CA LEU A 53 -9.55 4.79 -17.42
C LEU A 53 -9.58 3.29 -17.10
N THR A 54 -10.61 2.72 -16.47
CA THR A 54 -11.97 2.68 -17.00
C THR A 54 -12.94 2.19 -15.92
N HIS A 55 -13.54 3.11 -15.14
CA HIS A 55 -14.87 2.81 -14.59
C HIS A 55 -15.90 3.09 -15.69
N ASN A 56 -16.54 2.02 -16.15
CA ASN A 56 -17.51 2.00 -17.22
C ASN A 56 -18.79 2.75 -16.78
N ASN A 57 -18.77 4.08 -16.80
CA ASN A 57 -20.00 4.87 -16.83
C ASN A 57 -20.42 5.03 -18.28
N ASN A 58 -21.47 4.30 -18.62
CA ASN A 58 -22.12 4.25 -19.91
C ASN A 58 -22.81 5.60 -20.21
N SER A 59 -22.03 6.67 -20.40
CA SER A 59 -22.47 7.97 -20.94
C SER A 59 -21.28 8.93 -21.10
N GLY A 60 -20.81 9.12 -22.34
CA GLY A 60 -19.86 10.17 -22.72
C GLY A 60 -18.51 9.62 -23.19
N GLY A 61 -18.10 9.98 -24.40
CA GLY A 61 -16.94 9.41 -25.11
C GLY A 61 -15.60 9.49 -24.38
N GLU A 62 -14.62 8.77 -24.92
CA GLU A 62 -13.27 8.60 -24.37
C GLU A 62 -12.62 9.95 -23.98
N ARG A 63 -12.14 10.02 -22.73
CA ARG A 63 -11.45 11.19 -22.14
C ARG A 63 -9.95 10.95 -22.27
N VAL A 64 -9.24 11.89 -22.89
CA VAL A 64 -7.78 11.82 -23.08
C VAL A 64 -7.13 12.89 -22.20
N TYR A 65 -6.21 12.49 -21.34
CA TYR A 65 -5.44 13.38 -20.47
C TYR A 65 -4.08 13.69 -21.11
N LYS A 66 -3.70 14.98 -21.15
CA LYS A 66 -2.39 15.47 -21.58
C LYS A 66 -1.39 15.65 -20.44
N TYR A 67 -1.89 15.79 -19.21
CA TYR A 67 -1.09 16.00 -18.00
C TYR A 67 -1.50 15.00 -16.92
N HIS A 68 -0.57 14.72 -16.02
CA HIS A 68 -0.83 14.11 -14.71
C HIS A 68 -0.25 15.01 -13.61
N VAL A 69 -0.69 14.79 -12.37
CA VAL A 69 -0.19 15.50 -11.20
C VAL A 69 0.94 14.69 -10.57
N ASN A 70 2.15 15.26 -10.54
CA ASN A 70 3.27 14.70 -9.80
C ASN A 70 3.43 15.46 -8.49
N GLY A 71 3.34 14.75 -7.37
CA GLY A 71 3.49 15.31 -6.04
C GLY A 71 3.63 14.20 -5.01
N ALA A 72 4.00 14.58 -3.80
CA ALA A 72 4.07 13.65 -2.69
C ALA A 72 3.43 14.28 -1.46
N GLU A 73 2.91 13.44 -0.58
CA GLU A 73 2.52 13.88 0.76
C GLU A 73 3.71 14.55 1.45
N SER A 74 3.48 15.74 2.00
CA SER A 74 4.51 16.41 2.78
C SER A 74 4.84 15.57 4.02
N ASN A 75 6.13 15.50 4.38
CA ASN A 75 6.60 14.89 5.63
C ASN A 75 6.18 15.76 6.84
N ILE A 76 4.89 15.83 7.10
CA ILE A 76 4.30 16.54 8.23
C ILE A 76 4.16 15.53 9.36
N VAL A 77 4.79 15.83 10.49
CA VAL A 77 4.50 15.14 11.74
C VAL A 77 3.15 15.67 12.23
N TRP A 78 2.10 14.85 12.10
CA TRP A 78 0.76 15.24 12.50
C TRP A 78 0.67 15.37 14.03
N PRO A 79 0.16 16.49 14.57
CA PRO A 79 -0.09 16.63 16.00
C PRO A 79 -1.05 15.55 16.52
N TRP A 80 -0.88 15.14 17.78
CA TRP A 80 -1.67 14.07 18.41
C TRP A 80 -3.20 14.15 18.19
N LYS A 81 -3.76 15.37 18.21
CA LYS A 81 -5.21 15.59 18.02
C LYS A 81 -5.71 15.26 16.61
N TYR A 82 -4.82 15.16 15.62
CA TYR A 82 -5.10 14.84 14.22
C TYR A 82 -4.71 13.40 13.85
N LEU A 83 -4.31 12.60 14.83
CA LEU A 83 -4.05 11.18 14.65
C LEU A 83 -5.35 10.38 14.87
N THR A 84 -5.59 9.40 14.01
CA THR A 84 -6.55 8.32 14.26
C THR A 84 -6.09 7.47 15.45
N ASP A 85 -6.98 6.66 16.02
CA ASP A 85 -6.61 5.83 17.17
C ASP A 85 -5.54 4.78 16.79
N GLY A 86 -5.62 4.21 15.58
CA GLY A 86 -4.56 3.34 15.04
C GLY A 86 -3.20 4.05 14.91
N GLU A 87 -3.19 5.33 14.54
CA GLU A 87 -1.94 6.11 14.45
C GLU A 87 -1.39 6.52 15.82
N LYS A 88 -2.28 6.82 16.78
CA LYS A 88 -1.93 7.17 18.17
C LYS A 88 -1.32 5.98 18.90
N TYR A 89 -1.98 4.83 18.86
CA TYR A 89 -1.70 3.71 19.73
C TYR A 89 -1.12 2.53 18.96
N ARG A 90 0.13 2.66 18.53
CA ARG A 90 0.80 1.66 17.68
C ARG A 90 1.23 0.39 18.42
N THR A 91 1.16 0.40 19.74
CA THR A 91 1.54 -0.75 20.57
C THR A 91 0.48 -1.02 21.63
N ILE A 92 0.18 -2.28 21.87
CA ILE A 92 -0.67 -2.73 22.98
C ILE A 92 0.08 -3.75 23.84
N SER A 93 -0.27 -3.83 25.11
CA SER A 93 0.21 -4.87 26.03
C SER A 93 -0.96 -5.62 26.66
N LEU A 94 -1.02 -6.93 26.45
CA LEU A 94 -1.98 -7.87 27.03
C LEU A 94 -1.20 -9.00 27.72
N ASP A 95 -1.41 -9.22 29.01
CA ASP A 95 -0.79 -10.31 29.78
C ASP A 95 0.74 -10.46 29.61
N ASN A 96 1.46 -9.33 29.60
CA ASN A 96 2.90 -9.21 29.33
C ASN A 96 3.34 -9.51 27.89
N THR A 97 2.42 -9.86 26.99
CA THR A 97 2.69 -9.93 25.56
C THR A 97 2.51 -8.54 24.94
N THR A 98 3.52 -8.09 24.21
CA THR A 98 3.48 -6.83 23.46
C THR A 98 3.08 -7.13 22.01
N TYR A 99 2.21 -6.30 21.46
CA TYR A 99 1.84 -6.37 20.05
C TYR A 99 1.99 -5.00 19.40
N ASN A 100 2.39 -4.99 18.13
CA ASN A 100 2.49 -3.81 17.28
C ASN A 100 1.39 -3.80 16.23
N ILE A 101 0.85 -2.62 15.94
CA ILE A 101 -0.15 -2.44 14.91
C ILE A 101 0.43 -2.81 13.54
N ARG A 102 -0.33 -3.55 12.73
CA ARG A 102 0.06 -3.95 11.37
C ARG A 102 -0.24 -2.85 10.37
N ASN A 103 -1.46 -2.33 10.40
CA ASN A 103 -1.89 -1.20 9.60
C ASN A 103 -2.87 -0.32 10.40
N CYS A 104 -3.01 0.93 9.99
CA CYS A 104 -3.99 1.85 10.60
C CYS A 104 -5.40 1.72 9.99
N ARG A 105 -5.70 0.58 9.32
CA ARG A 105 -7.03 0.32 8.75
C ARG A 105 -7.87 -0.43 9.77
N ILE A 106 -9.16 -0.11 9.79
CA ILE A 106 -10.13 -0.78 10.66
C ILE A 106 -10.39 -2.18 10.10
N ILE A 107 -10.35 -3.19 10.97
CA ILE A 107 -10.72 -4.56 10.61
C ILE A 107 -12.26 -4.69 10.55
N GLY A 108 -12.77 -5.38 9.52
CA GLY A 108 -14.19 -5.69 9.40
C GLY A 108 -14.72 -6.57 10.54
N ASP A 109 -15.95 -6.30 11.00
CA ASP A 109 -16.62 -7.03 12.07
C ASP A 109 -16.74 -8.54 11.81
N GLU A 110 -16.81 -8.93 10.54
CA GLU A 110 -16.88 -10.30 10.08
C GLU A 110 -15.62 -11.11 10.44
N PHE A 111 -14.48 -10.47 10.66
CA PHE A 111 -13.22 -11.13 11.06
C PHE A 111 -13.03 -11.20 12.57
N LEU A 112 -13.82 -10.45 13.35
CA LEU A 112 -13.70 -10.39 14.79
C LEU A 112 -14.27 -11.63 15.49
N GLY A 113 -13.46 -12.24 16.36
CA GLY A 113 -13.81 -13.35 17.23
C GLY A 113 -14.26 -12.90 18.63
N GLU A 114 -14.19 -13.80 19.61
CA GLU A 114 -14.55 -13.49 20.99
C GLU A 114 -13.58 -12.51 21.66
N THR A 115 -14.09 -11.74 22.64
CA THR A 115 -13.28 -10.87 23.49
C THR A 115 -12.42 -11.71 24.44
N ILE A 116 -11.14 -11.37 24.53
CA ILE A 116 -10.15 -12.10 25.36
C ILE A 116 -9.58 -11.28 26.51
N GLY A 117 -9.82 -9.97 26.53
CA GLY A 117 -9.40 -9.12 27.65
C GLY A 117 -9.31 -7.65 27.25
N ASP A 118 -8.72 -6.86 28.14
CA ASP A 118 -8.42 -5.46 27.92
C ASP A 118 -6.89 -5.27 27.92
N ALA A 119 -6.37 -4.51 26.96
CA ALA A 119 -4.95 -4.20 26.84
C ALA A 119 -4.68 -2.73 27.13
N VAL A 120 -3.45 -2.47 27.60
CA VAL A 120 -2.93 -1.10 27.68
C VAL A 120 -2.39 -0.71 26.31
N ALA A 121 -3.09 0.18 25.63
CA ALA A 121 -2.67 0.76 24.37
C ALA A 121 -1.77 1.98 24.64
N SER A 122 -0.64 2.10 23.94
CA SER A 122 0.39 3.11 24.22
C SER A 122 0.84 3.83 22.97
N GLY A 123 1.11 5.13 23.12
CA GLY A 123 1.53 6.01 22.04
C GLY A 123 2.38 7.19 22.53
N THR A 124 3.12 7.80 21.62
CA THR A 124 3.91 9.02 21.89
C THR A 124 3.52 10.09 20.89
N ASP A 125 3.25 11.30 21.37
CA ASP A 125 3.09 12.47 20.53
C ASP A 125 4.48 12.94 20.10
N ASP A 126 4.83 12.71 18.84
CA ASP A 126 6.13 13.06 18.28
C ASP A 126 6.42 14.57 18.30
N THR A 127 5.38 15.41 18.38
CA THR A 127 5.54 16.88 18.44
C THR A 127 5.93 17.39 19.83
N THR A 128 5.54 16.67 20.89
CA THR A 128 5.75 17.09 22.29
C THR A 128 6.60 16.11 23.11
N GLY A 129 6.83 14.89 22.61
CA GLY A 129 7.43 13.78 23.32
C GLY A 129 6.54 13.19 24.43
N LYS A 130 5.29 13.67 24.57
CA LYS A 130 4.38 13.23 25.63
C LYS A 130 3.86 11.83 25.33
N LYS A 131 3.93 10.95 26.32
CA LYS A 131 3.37 9.60 26.26
C LYS A 131 1.91 9.60 26.67
N TYR A 132 1.12 8.80 25.98
CA TYR A 132 -0.30 8.59 26.23
C TYR A 132 -0.59 7.10 26.33
N THR A 133 -1.60 6.77 27.15
CA THR A 133 -2.16 5.43 27.23
C THR A 133 -3.67 5.47 27.07
N ALA A 134 -4.25 4.34 26.66
CA ALA A 134 -5.67 4.07 26.63
C ALA A 134 -5.92 2.60 27.00
N THR A 135 -7.17 2.26 27.32
CA THR A 135 -7.61 0.88 27.47
C THR A 135 -8.32 0.46 26.20
N PHE A 136 -7.81 -0.57 25.53
CA PHE A 136 -8.43 -1.16 24.35
C PHE A 136 -9.02 -2.52 24.70
N LYS A 137 -10.21 -2.81 24.18
CA LYS A 137 -10.75 -4.17 24.19
C LYS A 137 -9.95 -5.00 23.19
N VAL A 138 -9.63 -6.23 23.56
CA VAL A 138 -8.92 -7.18 22.69
C VAL A 138 -9.85 -8.34 22.33
N ARG A 139 -9.89 -8.66 21.04
CA ARG A 139 -10.66 -9.77 20.47
C ARG A 139 -9.74 -10.69 19.68
N LYS A 140 -10.09 -11.97 19.60
CA LYS A 140 -9.48 -12.89 18.65
C LYS A 140 -9.76 -12.43 17.22
N ILE A 141 -8.90 -12.79 16.29
CA ILE A 141 -9.21 -12.76 14.85
C ILE A 141 -9.61 -14.19 14.46
N LYS A 142 -10.69 -14.34 13.68
CA LYS A 142 -11.18 -15.66 13.31
C LYS A 142 -10.10 -16.45 12.56
N GLY A 143 -9.83 -17.66 13.04
CA GLY A 143 -8.84 -18.57 12.44
C GLY A 143 -7.37 -18.20 12.69
N ILE A 144 -7.08 -17.19 13.51
CA ILE A 144 -5.71 -16.81 13.86
C ILE A 144 -5.54 -16.88 15.39
N ALA A 145 -4.50 -17.59 15.83
CA ALA A 145 -4.21 -17.71 17.26
C ALA A 145 -3.70 -16.36 17.83
N PRO A 146 -4.10 -15.98 19.06
CA PRO A 146 -3.64 -14.75 19.71
C PRO A 146 -2.12 -14.65 19.86
N GLU A 147 -1.38 -15.75 19.85
CA GLU A 147 0.08 -15.75 19.85
C GLU A 147 0.71 -15.14 18.58
N TYR A 148 -0.06 -15.02 17.49
CA TYR A 148 0.37 -14.36 16.25
C TYR A 148 -0.24 -12.98 16.11
N MET A 149 -1.56 -12.88 16.22
CA MET A 149 -2.29 -11.64 16.00
C MET A 149 -3.56 -11.53 16.84
N VAL A 150 -3.91 -10.31 17.20
CA VAL A 150 -5.18 -9.96 17.85
C VAL A 150 -5.77 -8.71 17.20
N ALA A 151 -7.07 -8.54 17.35
CA ALA A 151 -7.72 -7.27 17.05
C ALA A 151 -7.88 -6.48 18.35
N ALA A 152 -7.49 -5.21 18.35
CA ALA A 152 -7.68 -4.35 19.52
C ALA A 152 -8.15 -2.95 19.13
N GLY A 153 -8.95 -2.34 19.99
CA GLY A 153 -9.51 -1.05 19.69
C GLY A 153 -10.46 -0.52 20.75
N ASN A 154 -11.17 0.54 20.37
CA ASN A 154 -12.26 1.11 21.16
C ASN A 154 -13.57 0.36 20.84
N ASP A 155 -14.70 0.77 21.44
CA ASP A 155 -15.99 0.07 21.26
C ASP A 155 -16.50 0.03 19.80
N LYS A 156 -15.94 0.83 18.89
CA LYS A 156 -16.38 0.96 17.50
C LYS A 156 -15.33 0.51 16.48
N ASP A 157 -14.07 0.87 16.70
CA ASP A 157 -13.00 0.69 15.72
C ASP A 157 -11.93 -0.24 16.28
N PHE A 158 -11.74 -1.38 15.62
CA PHE A 158 -10.68 -2.35 15.92
C PHE A 158 -9.59 -2.31 14.84
N TYR A 159 -8.35 -2.56 15.23
CA TYR A 159 -7.19 -2.64 14.34
C TYR A 159 -6.44 -3.96 14.57
N VAL A 160 -5.70 -4.41 13.55
CA VAL A 160 -4.89 -5.63 13.65
C VAL A 160 -3.55 -5.32 14.32
N TYR A 161 -3.25 -6.07 15.38
CA TYR A 161 -1.97 -6.04 16.08
C TYR A 161 -1.30 -7.41 16.00
N MET A 162 -0.03 -7.44 15.61
CA MET A 162 0.82 -8.62 15.56
C MET A 162 1.77 -8.64 16.75
N VAL A 163 2.05 -9.81 17.29
CA VAL A 163 3.00 -9.97 18.40
C VAL A 163 4.35 -9.33 18.06
N SER A 164 4.94 -8.59 19.00
CA SER A 164 6.20 -7.87 18.75
C SER A 164 7.41 -8.78 18.67
N ASP A 165 7.43 -9.84 19.48
CA ASP A 165 8.46 -10.90 19.47
C ASP A 165 8.01 -12.05 18.55
N PHE A 166 7.64 -11.70 17.32
CA PHE A 166 7.18 -12.69 16.36
C PHE A 166 8.35 -13.55 15.87
N LYS A 167 8.05 -14.81 15.59
CA LYS A 167 9.01 -15.73 14.97
C LYS A 167 8.71 -15.82 13.49
N ASP A 168 9.75 -15.66 12.69
CA ASP A 168 9.68 -15.87 11.25
C ASP A 168 9.16 -17.29 10.96
N PRO A 169 8.18 -17.46 10.05
CA PRO A 169 7.71 -18.77 9.67
C PRO A 169 8.84 -19.55 8.98
N ALA A 170 9.33 -20.61 9.62
CA ALA A 170 10.47 -21.37 9.17
C ALA A 170 10.17 -22.20 7.92
N THR A 171 8.89 -22.43 7.64
CA THR A 171 8.40 -23.20 6.50
C THR A 171 7.19 -22.54 5.84
N VAL A 172 6.90 -22.95 4.60
CA VAL A 172 5.66 -22.56 3.91
C VAL A 172 4.44 -22.99 4.70
N GLY A 173 4.46 -24.18 5.33
CA GLY A 173 3.37 -24.67 6.17
C GLY A 173 3.06 -23.72 7.33
N GLU A 174 4.09 -23.31 8.07
CA GLU A 174 3.94 -22.34 9.15
C GLU A 174 3.39 -20.99 8.64
N LEU A 175 3.85 -20.51 7.49
CA LEU A 175 3.33 -19.29 6.88
C LEU A 175 1.83 -19.41 6.55
N LEU A 176 1.41 -20.54 5.96
CA LEU A 176 0.02 -20.76 5.57
C LEU A 176 -0.90 -20.95 6.79
N GLU A 177 -0.48 -21.74 7.77
CA GLU A 177 -1.30 -22.18 8.89
C GLU A 177 -1.40 -21.13 10.00
N ASN A 178 -0.28 -20.50 10.41
CA ASN A 178 -0.25 -19.55 11.52
C ASN A 178 -1.15 -18.33 11.26
N TYR A 179 -1.29 -17.95 10.00
CA TYR A 179 -2.07 -16.80 9.54
C TYR A 179 -3.35 -17.21 8.78
N ASN A 180 -3.61 -18.52 8.67
CA ASN A 180 -4.76 -19.09 7.98
C ASN A 180 -4.98 -18.46 6.58
N LEU A 181 -3.89 -18.36 5.80
CA LEU A 181 -3.84 -17.56 4.57
C LEU A 181 -4.89 -18.02 3.55
N ARG A 182 -5.14 -19.33 3.45
CA ARG A 182 -6.14 -19.88 2.54
C ARG A 182 -7.56 -19.34 2.78
N GLN A 183 -7.93 -19.06 4.03
CA GLN A 183 -9.25 -18.52 4.35
C GLN A 183 -9.26 -16.99 4.40
N ASN A 184 -8.13 -16.38 4.78
CA ASN A 184 -8.03 -14.96 5.05
C ASN A 184 -7.46 -14.15 3.88
N MET A 185 -6.98 -14.78 2.83
CA MET A 185 -6.33 -14.12 1.69
C MET A 185 -6.79 -14.74 0.38
N ARG A 186 -6.88 -13.87 -0.64
CA ARG A 186 -7.30 -14.24 -1.99
C ARG A 186 -6.19 -13.92 -2.98
N LEU A 187 -5.99 -14.81 -3.95
CA LEU A 187 -5.04 -14.62 -5.06
C LEU A 187 -5.80 -14.28 -6.35
N ASP A 188 -6.71 -13.30 -6.29
CA ASP A 188 -7.67 -13.04 -7.37
C ASP A 188 -7.06 -12.30 -8.58
N ASN A 189 -5.89 -11.68 -8.44
CA ASN A 189 -5.22 -10.95 -9.52
C ASN A 189 -3.71 -11.22 -9.52
N PHE A 190 -3.14 -11.35 -10.72
CA PHE A 190 -1.71 -11.48 -10.91
C PHE A 190 -1.18 -10.68 -12.10
N THR A 191 0.08 -10.26 -11.98
CA THR A 191 0.85 -9.64 -13.05
C THR A 191 1.92 -10.61 -13.51
N GLU A 192 2.03 -10.81 -14.82
CA GLU A 192 3.16 -11.53 -15.42
C GLU A 192 4.34 -10.59 -15.58
N CYS A 193 5.52 -11.02 -15.14
CA CYS A 193 6.74 -10.24 -15.21
C CYS A 193 7.86 -11.02 -15.90
N TYR A 194 8.74 -10.28 -16.57
CA TYR A 194 10.06 -10.77 -17.00
C TYR A 194 11.10 -9.72 -16.59
N GLY A 195 12.03 -10.07 -15.69
CA GLY A 195 12.86 -9.02 -15.09
C GLY A 195 12.02 -8.05 -14.27
N TYR A 196 12.28 -6.76 -14.42
CA TYR A 196 11.45 -5.70 -13.82
C TYR A 196 10.34 -5.21 -14.76
N ASP A 197 10.16 -5.84 -15.91
CA ASP A 197 9.12 -5.47 -16.86
C ASP A 197 7.81 -6.22 -16.57
N GLU A 198 6.73 -5.49 -16.38
CA GLU A 198 5.38 -6.03 -16.42
C GLU A 198 4.99 -6.37 -17.87
N LYS A 199 4.43 -7.57 -18.10
CA LYS A 199 4.04 -8.07 -19.42
C LYS A 199 2.52 -8.17 -19.60
N GLY A 200 1.77 -8.33 -18.51
CA GLY A 200 0.32 -8.37 -18.56
C GLY A 200 -0.31 -8.49 -17.17
N ASN A 201 -1.56 -8.05 -17.05
CA ASN A 201 -2.36 -8.15 -15.83
C ASN A 201 -3.56 -9.05 -16.07
N TYR A 202 -3.86 -9.90 -15.09
CA TYR A 202 -4.85 -10.95 -15.20
C TYR A 202 -5.63 -11.11 -13.89
N SER A 203 -6.89 -11.51 -14.02
CA SER A 203 -7.74 -11.95 -12.92
C SER A 203 -7.93 -13.46 -12.97
N ILE A 204 -8.11 -14.10 -11.81
CA ILE A 204 -8.39 -15.52 -11.68
C ILE A 204 -9.54 -15.72 -10.69
N GLU A 205 -10.59 -16.42 -11.13
CA GLU A 205 -11.82 -16.59 -10.34
C GLU A 205 -11.65 -17.61 -9.18
N ASN A 206 -10.72 -18.57 -9.34
CA ASN A 206 -10.51 -19.65 -8.38
C ASN A 206 -9.02 -19.90 -8.12
N ASP A 207 -8.59 -19.53 -6.92
CA ASP A 207 -7.23 -19.71 -6.39
C ASP A 207 -7.04 -20.99 -5.57
N SER A 208 -8.09 -21.80 -5.37
CA SER A 208 -8.07 -22.99 -4.51
C SER A 208 -6.95 -23.97 -4.90
N TYR A 209 -6.73 -24.17 -6.20
CA TYR A 209 -5.67 -25.05 -6.68
C TYR A 209 -4.27 -24.51 -6.35
N ILE A 210 -4.06 -23.19 -6.42
CA ILE A 210 -2.78 -22.57 -6.05
C ILE A 210 -2.53 -22.83 -4.56
N TRP A 211 -3.54 -22.62 -3.72
CA TRP A 211 -3.45 -22.94 -2.30
C TRP A 211 -3.20 -24.43 -2.04
N ASP A 212 -3.86 -25.34 -2.76
CA ASP A 212 -3.63 -26.79 -2.65
C ASP A 212 -2.19 -27.17 -2.98
N VAL A 213 -1.62 -26.61 -4.06
CA VAL A 213 -0.21 -26.84 -4.42
C VAL A 213 0.69 -26.31 -3.31
N LEU A 214 0.50 -25.08 -2.82
CA LEU A 214 1.33 -24.53 -1.74
C LEU A 214 1.24 -25.36 -0.45
N THR A 215 0.04 -25.83 -0.07
CA THR A 215 -0.14 -26.72 1.09
C THR A 215 0.58 -28.06 0.88
N GLY A 216 0.61 -28.60 -0.34
CA GLY A 216 1.34 -29.83 -0.67
C GLY A 216 2.86 -29.73 -0.53
N TYR A 217 3.40 -28.51 -0.40
CA TYR A 217 4.83 -28.22 -0.24
C TYR A 217 5.12 -27.47 1.07
N SER A 218 4.36 -27.78 2.12
CA SER A 218 4.46 -27.16 3.45
C SER A 218 5.87 -27.20 4.06
N ASP A 219 6.66 -28.24 3.77
CA ASP A 219 8.00 -28.43 4.37
C ASP A 219 9.10 -27.54 3.74
N ALA A 220 8.78 -26.79 2.68
CA ALA A 220 9.73 -25.89 2.03
C ALA A 220 10.23 -24.84 3.03
N LYS A 221 11.55 -24.76 3.20
CA LYS A 221 12.19 -23.96 4.25
C LYS A 221 12.42 -22.53 3.81
N LEU A 222 12.39 -21.63 4.80
CA LEU A 222 12.84 -20.26 4.65
C LEU A 222 14.30 -20.24 4.16
N CYS A 223 14.56 -19.46 3.12
CA CYS A 223 15.87 -19.26 2.53
C CYS A 223 16.61 -18.12 3.25
N SER A 224 17.90 -17.97 2.97
CA SER A 224 18.63 -16.76 3.35
C SER A 224 18.06 -15.53 2.62
N ASP A 225 18.29 -14.35 3.18
CA ASP A 225 18.03 -13.08 2.51
C ASP A 225 18.61 -13.05 1.08
N ASP A 226 17.93 -12.33 0.18
CA ASP A 226 18.31 -12.13 -1.23
C ASP A 226 18.40 -13.41 -2.09
N ALA A 227 17.79 -14.52 -1.66
CA ALA A 227 17.76 -15.77 -2.42
C ALA A 227 16.98 -15.67 -3.75
N PHE A 228 16.09 -14.68 -3.90
CA PHE A 228 15.30 -14.48 -5.10
C PHE A 228 15.79 -13.26 -5.90
N ASN A 229 16.43 -13.52 -7.04
CA ASN A 229 16.78 -12.49 -8.02
C ASN A 229 15.80 -12.50 -9.19
N ARG A 230 15.20 -11.35 -9.49
CA ARG A 230 14.21 -11.15 -10.55
C ARG A 230 14.84 -10.94 -11.93
N ASP A 231 16.14 -10.66 -12.01
CA ASP A 231 16.83 -10.31 -13.24
C ASP A 231 16.76 -11.44 -14.29
N GLY A 232 16.11 -11.16 -15.41
CA GLY A 232 16.09 -12.03 -16.58
C GLY A 232 15.33 -13.35 -16.41
N ILE A 233 14.39 -13.40 -15.46
CA ILE A 233 13.52 -14.56 -15.23
C ILE A 233 12.04 -14.20 -15.32
N GLU A 234 11.21 -15.20 -15.61
CA GLU A 234 9.76 -15.10 -15.53
C GLU A 234 9.25 -15.34 -14.10
N TYR A 235 8.27 -14.54 -13.68
CA TYR A 235 7.54 -14.76 -12.43
C TYR A 235 6.15 -14.13 -12.47
N LEU A 236 5.28 -14.62 -11.58
CA LEU A 236 3.99 -14.00 -11.30
C LEU A 236 4.08 -13.17 -10.03
N THR A 237 3.42 -12.02 -10.03
CA THR A 237 3.20 -11.20 -8.84
C THR A 237 1.71 -11.18 -8.51
N PHE A 238 1.32 -11.69 -7.37
CA PHE A 238 -0.03 -11.56 -6.82
C PHE A 238 -0.07 -10.36 -5.88
N CYS A 239 -0.92 -9.37 -6.19
CA CYS A 239 -1.19 -8.25 -5.29
C CYS A 239 -2.31 -8.66 -4.33
N VAL A 240 -2.02 -8.68 -3.03
CA VAL A 240 -2.91 -9.24 -2.01
C VAL A 240 -3.24 -8.21 -0.93
N SER A 241 -4.49 -8.25 -0.48
CA SER A 241 -4.99 -7.52 0.68
C SER A 241 -5.80 -8.47 1.56
N SER A 242 -5.81 -8.22 2.87
CA SER A 242 -6.55 -8.99 3.87
C SER A 242 -6.77 -8.14 5.11
N ASP A 243 -8.02 -7.79 5.37
CA ASP A 243 -8.40 -7.04 6.57
C ASP A 243 -8.13 -7.84 7.84
N ALA A 244 -8.38 -9.16 7.80
CA ALA A 244 -8.06 -10.08 8.90
C ALA A 244 -6.59 -10.04 9.31
N LEU A 245 -5.68 -9.80 8.36
CA LEU A 245 -4.23 -9.79 8.58
C LEU A 245 -3.63 -8.40 8.71
N GLY A 246 -4.43 -7.34 8.52
CA GLY A 246 -3.92 -5.98 8.42
C GLY A 246 -3.00 -5.79 7.21
N VAL A 247 -3.22 -6.56 6.14
CA VAL A 247 -2.42 -6.56 4.91
C VAL A 247 -3.12 -5.71 3.85
N TYR A 248 -2.43 -4.72 3.30
CA TYR A 248 -2.96 -3.91 2.20
C TYR A 248 -1.93 -3.84 1.08
N LYS A 249 -2.34 -4.31 -0.11
CA LYS A 249 -1.58 -4.26 -1.36
C LYS A 249 -0.12 -4.71 -1.20
N LYS A 250 0.07 -5.81 -0.48
CA LYS A 250 1.33 -6.53 -0.37
C LYS A 250 1.43 -7.53 -1.52
N VAL A 251 2.57 -8.19 -1.63
CA VAL A 251 2.90 -9.00 -2.80
C VAL A 251 3.31 -10.40 -2.42
N ILE A 252 2.85 -11.37 -3.21
CA ILE A 252 3.35 -12.74 -3.25
C ILE A 252 3.91 -12.99 -4.64
N TYR A 253 5.17 -13.40 -4.73
CA TYR A 253 5.84 -13.75 -5.96
C TYR A 253 5.94 -15.26 -6.11
N ILE A 254 5.75 -15.76 -7.33
CA ILE A 254 6.04 -17.15 -7.71
C ILE A 254 6.91 -17.12 -8.96
N SER A 255 8.15 -17.59 -8.86
CA SER A 255 9.12 -17.53 -9.96
C SER A 255 9.32 -18.86 -10.67
N GLU A 256 9.64 -18.81 -11.96
CA GLU A 256 9.96 -20.01 -12.73
C GLU A 256 11.17 -20.77 -12.15
N SER A 257 12.08 -20.06 -11.49
CA SER A 257 13.24 -20.60 -10.78
C SER A 257 12.89 -21.31 -9.46
N GLY A 258 11.62 -21.44 -9.11
CA GLY A 258 11.17 -22.27 -7.98
C GLY A 258 11.03 -21.55 -6.64
N TYR A 259 11.00 -20.22 -6.63
CA TYR A 259 10.87 -19.44 -5.39
C TYR A 259 9.46 -18.89 -5.19
N LEU A 260 8.98 -18.97 -3.95
CA LEU A 260 7.90 -18.15 -3.40
C LEU A 260 8.56 -17.04 -2.57
N GLU A 261 8.19 -15.78 -2.81
CA GLU A 261 8.59 -14.65 -1.94
C GLU A 261 7.37 -13.85 -1.53
N THR A 262 7.31 -13.38 -0.29
CA THR A 262 6.20 -12.54 0.17
C THR A 262 6.63 -11.47 1.15
N ASN A 263 5.93 -10.33 1.15
CA ASN A 263 6.10 -9.28 2.15
C ASN A 263 4.84 -9.01 3.00
N ILE A 264 3.94 -10.00 3.08
CA ILE A 264 2.68 -9.90 3.84
C ILE A 264 2.89 -9.82 5.36
N LEU A 265 4.11 -10.03 5.86
CA LEU A 265 4.48 -9.87 7.28
C LEU A 265 5.49 -8.71 7.46
N ASP A 266 5.47 -7.72 6.56
CA ASP A 266 6.28 -6.49 6.59
C ASP A 266 7.80 -6.64 6.38
N TYR A 267 8.29 -7.88 6.25
CA TYR A 267 9.62 -8.23 5.77
C TYR A 267 9.53 -9.20 4.58
N GLY A 268 10.59 -9.32 3.76
CA GLY A 268 10.64 -10.25 2.63
C GLY A 268 10.96 -11.67 3.08
N TYR A 269 10.02 -12.59 2.89
CA TYR A 269 10.18 -14.01 3.23
C TYR A 269 10.23 -14.86 1.98
N THR A 270 11.35 -15.54 1.77
CA THR A 270 11.63 -16.29 0.54
C THR A 270 11.77 -17.77 0.84
N TYR A 271 11.05 -18.61 0.11
CA TYR A 271 11.02 -20.06 0.25
C TYR A 271 11.32 -20.70 -1.10
N TYR A 272 12.16 -21.74 -1.12
CA TYR A 272 12.37 -22.53 -2.32
C TYR A 272 11.36 -23.69 -2.34
N ILE A 273 10.32 -23.53 -3.15
CA ILE A 273 9.25 -24.53 -3.33
C ILE A 273 9.55 -25.53 -4.45
N GLY A 274 10.62 -25.27 -5.22
CA GLY A 274 11.08 -26.10 -6.33
C GLY A 274 10.51 -25.65 -7.69
N GLU A 275 11.33 -25.70 -8.73
CA GLU A 275 10.98 -25.24 -10.09
C GLU A 275 9.72 -25.93 -10.63
N LYS A 276 9.58 -27.24 -10.39
CA LYS A 276 8.42 -28.01 -10.82
C LYS A 276 7.13 -27.48 -10.19
N THR A 277 7.14 -27.28 -8.87
CA THR A 277 6.00 -26.76 -8.10
C THR A 277 5.62 -25.36 -8.54
N ALA A 278 6.61 -24.48 -8.68
CA ALA A 278 6.35 -23.12 -9.14
C ALA A 278 5.77 -23.09 -10.56
N ARG A 279 6.30 -23.92 -11.47
CA ARG A 279 5.73 -24.09 -12.82
C ARG A 279 4.29 -24.59 -12.79
N GLU A 280 3.94 -25.52 -11.90
CA GLU A 280 2.55 -25.99 -11.75
C GLU A 280 1.59 -24.84 -11.38
N ILE A 281 2.02 -23.93 -10.50
CA ILE A 281 1.25 -22.73 -10.14
C ILE A 281 1.16 -21.75 -11.31
N ILE A 282 2.29 -21.46 -11.96
CA ILE A 282 2.37 -20.51 -13.09
C ILE A 282 1.50 -20.97 -14.25
N ASP A 283 1.59 -22.25 -14.64
CA ASP A 283 0.82 -22.83 -15.72
C ASP A 283 -0.67 -22.83 -15.41
N TYR A 284 -1.06 -23.11 -14.16
CA TYR A 284 -2.45 -23.01 -13.73
C TYR A 284 -2.97 -21.57 -13.82
N ALA A 285 -2.21 -20.59 -13.31
CA ALA A 285 -2.61 -19.19 -13.35
C ALA A 285 -2.74 -18.69 -14.80
N ARG A 286 -1.79 -19.01 -15.68
CA ARG A 286 -1.85 -18.67 -17.12
C ARG A 286 -3.04 -19.29 -17.84
N LYS A 287 -3.34 -20.56 -17.55
CA LYS A 287 -4.43 -21.29 -18.19
C LYS A 287 -5.81 -20.79 -17.77
N ASN A 288 -5.96 -20.35 -16.52
CA ASN A 288 -7.25 -19.97 -15.94
C ASN A 288 -7.42 -18.47 -15.78
N GLY A 289 -6.35 -17.70 -15.96
CA GLY A 289 -6.35 -16.25 -15.90
C GLY A 289 -7.03 -15.64 -17.11
N ARG A 290 -7.70 -14.50 -16.89
CA ARG A 290 -8.28 -13.68 -17.95
C ARG A 290 -7.66 -12.30 -17.89
N LYS A 291 -7.32 -11.73 -19.05
CA LYS A 291 -6.77 -10.38 -19.14
C LYS A 291 -7.67 -9.43 -18.34
N ALA A 292 -7.06 -8.68 -17.45
CA ALA A 292 -7.73 -7.76 -16.55
C ALA A 292 -7.04 -6.40 -16.60
N GLU A 293 -7.76 -5.39 -16.13
CA GLU A 293 -7.15 -4.09 -15.85
C GLU A 293 -6.12 -4.21 -14.73
N LYS A 294 -5.12 -3.33 -14.76
CA LYS A 294 -4.12 -3.30 -13.70
C LYS A 294 -4.80 -2.89 -12.39
N VAL A 295 -4.58 -3.67 -11.33
CA VAL A 295 -5.01 -3.29 -9.99
C VAL A 295 -4.19 -2.07 -9.56
N VAL A 296 -4.83 -0.91 -9.48
CA VAL A 296 -4.16 0.35 -9.13
C VAL A 296 -3.79 0.33 -7.65
N TYR A 297 -2.53 0.65 -7.35
CA TYR A 297 -2.02 0.63 -5.98
C TYR A 297 -2.67 1.70 -5.10
N GLU A 298 -3.07 2.83 -5.66
CA GLU A 298 -3.76 3.90 -4.93
C GLU A 298 -4.64 4.68 -5.92
N ALA A 299 -5.94 4.78 -5.65
CA ALA A 299 -6.82 5.58 -6.49
C ALA A 299 -6.73 7.05 -6.08
N SER A 300 -6.75 7.95 -7.04
CA SER A 300 -6.67 9.39 -6.81
C SER A 300 -7.64 10.17 -7.70
N ILE A 301 -8.02 11.35 -7.23
CA ILE A 301 -8.68 12.39 -8.02
C ILE A 301 -7.72 13.54 -8.13
N ASP A 302 -7.36 13.86 -9.36
CA ASP A 302 -6.33 14.85 -9.66
C ASP A 302 -6.98 16.05 -10.37
N GLY A 303 -6.53 17.26 -10.06
CA GLY A 303 -7.04 18.45 -10.73
C GLY A 303 -6.79 19.74 -9.98
N THR A 304 -7.50 20.79 -10.38
CA THR A 304 -7.48 22.08 -9.69
C THR A 304 -8.44 22.03 -8.51
N LEU A 305 -7.98 22.36 -7.32
CA LEU A 305 -8.83 22.55 -6.16
C LEU A 305 -9.63 23.86 -6.33
N THR A 306 -10.93 23.77 -6.55
CA THR A 306 -11.79 24.93 -6.87
C THR A 306 -12.56 25.45 -5.66
N GLU A 307 -12.84 24.59 -4.68
CA GLU A 307 -13.57 24.96 -3.47
C GLU A 307 -13.13 24.11 -2.27
N ILE A 308 -13.08 24.73 -1.09
CA ILE A 308 -12.98 24.07 0.21
C ILE A 308 -14.26 24.41 0.98
N GLY A 309 -15.17 23.45 1.05
CA GLY A 309 -16.45 23.57 1.73
C GLY A 309 -16.43 22.98 3.14
N ASP A 310 -17.58 23.04 3.81
CA ASP A 310 -17.77 22.34 5.09
C ASP A 310 -18.02 20.85 4.84
N GLY A 311 -17.03 20.01 5.15
CA GLY A 311 -17.09 18.56 4.95
C GLY A 311 -16.79 18.07 3.52
N TYR A 312 -16.34 18.94 2.61
CA TYR A 312 -15.93 18.52 1.27
C TYR A 312 -14.93 19.48 0.61
N VAL A 313 -14.33 19.02 -0.49
CA VAL A 313 -13.61 19.85 -1.47
C VAL A 313 -14.10 19.58 -2.89
N LEU A 314 -13.97 20.56 -3.79
CA LEU A 314 -14.24 20.38 -5.21
C LEU A 314 -12.94 20.34 -6.02
N ILE A 315 -12.73 19.28 -6.80
CA ILE A 315 -11.55 19.11 -7.64
C ILE A 315 -11.99 19.05 -9.11
N ASP A 316 -11.47 19.96 -9.94
CA ASP A 316 -11.76 20.06 -11.37
C ASP A 316 -10.61 19.49 -12.21
N ASP A 317 -10.84 18.38 -12.91
CA ASP A 317 -9.83 17.71 -13.73
C ASP A 317 -9.64 18.33 -15.13
N SER A 318 -10.38 19.39 -15.49
CA SER A 318 -10.37 20.01 -16.83
C SER A 318 -8.97 20.42 -17.29
N ILE A 319 -8.10 20.81 -16.36
CA ILE A 319 -6.72 21.20 -16.66
C ILE A 319 -5.86 20.03 -17.18
N LEU A 320 -6.21 18.80 -16.80
CA LEU A 320 -5.52 17.57 -17.19
C LEU A 320 -5.94 17.11 -18.59
N CYS A 321 -7.18 17.41 -19.00
CA CYS A 321 -7.77 16.95 -20.26
C CYS A 321 -7.14 17.62 -21.49
N GLU A 322 -6.99 16.88 -22.59
CA GLU A 322 -6.66 17.47 -23.90
C GLU A 322 -7.73 18.49 -24.32
N ASP A 323 -9.00 18.11 -24.17
CA ASP A 323 -10.17 18.99 -24.33
C ASP A 323 -10.73 19.33 -22.94
N ALA A 324 -10.52 20.56 -22.50
CA ALA A 324 -11.01 21.05 -21.21
C ALA A 324 -12.55 20.95 -21.08
N GLY A 325 -13.31 20.97 -22.19
CA GLY A 325 -14.76 20.82 -22.15
C GLY A 325 -15.24 19.42 -21.75
N LYS A 326 -14.33 18.43 -21.73
CA LYS A 326 -14.60 17.07 -21.24
C LYS A 326 -14.26 16.87 -19.76
N GLY A 327 -13.75 17.90 -19.10
CA GLY A 327 -13.42 17.83 -17.67
C GLY A 327 -14.65 17.63 -16.79
N ARG A 328 -14.40 17.16 -15.58
CA ARG A 328 -15.38 16.90 -14.53
C ARG A 328 -14.94 17.55 -13.23
N VAL A 329 -15.94 18.01 -12.49
CA VAL A 329 -15.79 18.44 -11.11
C VAL A 329 -16.20 17.29 -10.21
N TYR A 330 -15.30 16.89 -9.33
CA TYR A 330 -15.55 15.88 -8.32
C TYR A 330 -15.77 16.54 -6.97
N LYS A 331 -16.81 16.09 -6.26
CA LYS A 331 -17.05 16.49 -4.87
C LYS A 331 -16.46 15.43 -3.96
N VAL A 332 -15.33 15.74 -3.33
CA VAL A 332 -14.60 14.80 -2.47
C VAL A 332 -14.94 15.09 -1.01
N TYR A 333 -15.55 14.12 -0.32
CA TYR A 333 -15.92 14.26 1.09
C TYR A 333 -14.70 14.22 2.01
N THR A 334 -14.67 15.07 3.04
CA THR A 334 -13.54 15.25 3.97
C THR A 334 -13.85 14.78 5.39
N ASP A 335 -14.80 13.86 5.55
CA ASP A 335 -15.22 13.35 6.87
C ASP A 335 -14.06 12.69 7.64
N ASP A 336 -13.13 12.06 6.92
CA ASP A 336 -11.94 11.46 7.50
C ASP A 336 -11.00 12.51 8.10
N ILE A 337 -10.54 12.29 9.34
CA ILE A 337 -9.60 13.19 10.02
C ILE A 337 -8.27 13.32 9.24
N ARG A 338 -7.88 12.26 8.53
CA ARG A 338 -6.69 12.23 7.67
C ARG A 338 -6.83 13.20 6.49
N MET A 339 -8.06 13.44 6.02
CA MET A 339 -8.30 14.49 5.04
C MET A 339 -8.21 15.88 5.62
N ARG A 340 -8.91 16.10 6.73
CA ARG A 340 -8.96 17.40 7.39
C ARG A 340 -7.57 17.89 7.78
N ARG A 341 -6.71 17.03 8.32
CA ARG A 341 -5.34 17.41 8.69
C ARG A 341 -4.49 17.82 7.49
N CYS A 342 -4.66 17.17 6.33
CA CYS A 342 -3.95 17.56 5.11
C CYS A 342 -4.37 18.95 4.64
N ILE A 343 -5.67 19.27 4.68
CA ILE A 343 -6.17 20.60 4.28
C ILE A 343 -5.74 21.66 5.30
N GLU A 344 -5.95 21.42 6.59
CA GLU A 344 -5.70 22.40 7.66
C GLU A 344 -4.21 22.68 7.90
N LEU A 345 -3.33 21.69 7.71
CA LEU A 345 -1.90 21.80 8.04
C LEU A 345 -0.98 21.69 6.82
N GLY A 346 -1.49 21.22 5.68
CA GLY A 346 -0.71 21.03 4.44
C GLY A 346 -0.59 22.29 3.58
N ASN A 347 -1.08 23.45 4.06
CA ASN A 347 -1.13 24.71 3.30
C ASN A 347 -1.87 24.59 1.95
N ILE A 348 -2.90 23.75 1.88
CA ILE A 348 -3.70 23.53 0.68
C ILE A 348 -4.74 24.64 0.56
N GLN A 349 -4.84 25.25 -0.62
CA GLN A 349 -5.75 26.37 -0.90
C GLN A 349 -6.39 26.26 -2.29
N THR A 350 -7.52 26.96 -2.47
CA THR A 350 -8.17 27.04 -3.78
C THR A 350 -7.22 27.60 -4.85
N GLY A 351 -7.19 26.96 -6.00
CA GLY A 351 -6.27 27.24 -7.11
C GLY A 351 -5.06 26.30 -7.17
N ASP A 352 -4.78 25.56 -6.09
CA ASP A 352 -3.71 24.55 -6.11
C ASP A 352 -4.05 23.39 -7.05
N ILE A 353 -3.01 22.83 -7.66
CA ILE A 353 -3.09 21.53 -8.34
C ILE A 353 -2.89 20.46 -7.28
N VAL A 354 -3.87 19.57 -7.15
CA VAL A 354 -3.93 18.59 -6.07
C VAL A 354 -4.13 17.18 -6.61
N SER A 355 -3.73 16.21 -5.80
CA SER A 355 -4.11 14.81 -5.93
C SER A 355 -4.70 14.34 -4.62
N ALA A 356 -5.94 13.85 -4.65
CA ALA A 356 -6.68 13.36 -3.49
C ALA A 356 -6.87 11.85 -3.57
N LYS A 357 -6.29 11.10 -2.63
CA LYS A 357 -6.35 9.64 -2.55
C LYS A 357 -7.60 9.16 -1.82
N TYR A 358 -8.18 8.06 -2.31
CA TYR A 358 -9.40 7.48 -1.77
C TYR A 358 -9.42 5.95 -1.87
N ASP A 359 -10.15 5.31 -0.94
CA ASP A 359 -10.45 3.87 -0.96
C ASP A 359 -11.95 3.58 -1.19
N GLY A 360 -12.80 4.62 -1.25
CA GLY A 360 -14.24 4.47 -1.45
C GLY A 360 -14.68 4.52 -2.92
N ASP A 361 -15.96 4.77 -3.14
CA ASP A 361 -16.55 4.81 -4.47
C ASP A 361 -16.72 6.25 -4.99
N ILE A 362 -16.77 6.36 -6.33
CA ILE A 362 -17.25 7.53 -7.04
C ILE A 362 -18.69 7.26 -7.49
N SER A 363 -19.64 8.11 -7.07
CA SER A 363 -21.03 8.02 -7.52
C SER A 363 -21.21 8.50 -8.95
N GLU A 364 -22.38 8.22 -9.55
CA GLU A 364 -22.76 8.74 -10.87
C GLU A 364 -22.72 10.29 -10.96
N ASN A 365 -22.83 10.98 -9.82
CA ASN A 365 -22.77 12.44 -9.72
C ASN A 365 -21.35 12.98 -9.45
N ASN A 366 -20.31 12.15 -9.63
CA ASN A 366 -18.91 12.48 -9.32
C ASN A 366 -18.66 12.83 -7.84
N GLU A 367 -19.47 12.31 -6.92
CA GLU A 367 -19.19 12.41 -5.50
C GLU A 367 -18.28 11.27 -5.04
N VAL A 368 -17.22 11.59 -4.30
CA VAL A 368 -16.15 10.68 -3.93
C VAL A 368 -16.16 10.49 -2.41
N SER A 369 -16.31 9.24 -2.00
CA SER A 369 -16.29 8.80 -0.61
C SER A 369 -14.95 8.17 -0.23
N GLY A 370 -14.67 8.04 1.06
CA GLY A 370 -13.49 7.32 1.55
C GLY A 370 -12.15 7.98 1.20
N ALA A 371 -12.15 9.28 0.93
CA ALA A 371 -10.92 10.03 0.73
C ALA A 371 -10.16 10.14 2.06
N TYR A 372 -8.84 9.99 2.01
CA TYR A 372 -8.00 9.95 3.22
C TYR A 372 -6.71 10.74 3.13
N SER A 373 -6.29 11.19 1.95
CA SER A 373 -5.08 12.00 1.78
C SER A 373 -5.21 12.94 0.60
N ILE A 374 -4.65 14.15 0.70
CA ILE A 374 -4.61 15.15 -0.37
C ILE A 374 -3.30 15.93 -0.22
N TYR A 375 -2.66 16.20 -1.35
CA TYR A 375 -1.42 16.94 -1.42
C TYR A 375 -1.37 17.77 -2.70
N THR A 376 -0.57 18.83 -2.67
CA THR A 376 -0.29 19.64 -3.85
C THR A 376 0.73 18.95 -4.76
N GLY A 377 0.64 19.20 -6.05
CA GLY A 377 1.58 18.69 -7.03
C GLY A 377 1.78 19.64 -8.20
N GLU A 378 2.64 19.24 -9.12
CA GLU A 378 2.92 19.97 -10.35
C GLU A 378 2.37 19.19 -11.55
N LEU A 379 1.92 19.92 -12.57
CA LEU A 379 1.50 19.33 -13.82
C LEU A 379 2.73 18.87 -14.61
N VAL A 380 2.77 17.60 -14.97
CA VAL A 380 3.82 17.03 -15.79
C VAL A 380 3.24 16.61 -17.14
N SER A 381 3.87 17.08 -18.22
CA SER A 381 3.56 16.62 -19.57
C SER A 381 3.99 15.18 -19.72
N GLY A 382 3.05 14.30 -19.99
CA GLY A 382 3.30 12.89 -20.25
C GLY A 382 2.06 12.34 -20.91
N GLY A 383 2.04 12.39 -22.25
CA GLY A 383 1.02 11.70 -23.02
C GLY A 383 1.17 10.21 -22.79
N LEU A 384 0.33 9.64 -21.94
CA LEU A 384 0.12 8.20 -21.90
C LEU A 384 -0.79 7.86 -23.08
N VAL A 385 -0.17 7.60 -24.23
CA VAL A 385 -0.79 6.79 -25.27
C VAL A 385 -0.95 5.39 -24.69
N ILE A 386 -2.19 4.98 -24.44
CA ILE A 386 -2.50 3.56 -24.22
C ILE A 386 -2.37 2.88 -25.59
N PRO A 387 -1.53 1.82 -25.74
CA PRO A 387 -1.51 1.03 -26.96
C PRO A 387 -2.87 0.35 -27.20
N GLU A 388 -3.31 0.27 -28.45
CA GLU A 388 -4.51 -0.47 -28.89
C GLU A 388 -4.63 -1.89 -28.31
#